data_AF-A0A7J8FME3-F1
#
_entry.id   AF-A0A7J8FME3-F1
#
_cell.length_a   1.000
_cell.length_b   1.000
_cell.length_c   1.000
_cell.angle_alpha   90.00
_cell.angle_beta   90.00
_cell.angle_gamma   90.00
#
_symmetry.space_group_name_H-M   'P 1'
#
loop_
_entity.id
_entity.type
_entity.pdbx_description
1 polymer ?
#
loop_
_entity_poly.entity_id
_entity_poly.type
_entity_poly.pdbx_seq_one_letter_code
_entity_poly.pdbx_strand_id
1 'polypeptide(L)'
;MNNPIPSNLKSEAKKAAKILREFTEITSRNGPDKIIPAPRPRPPPSLPPAAHVVATAKGLAVLSVVKAGFLVTARGGSGVVLARLPDGSK
;
A
#
# COMPACT_ATOMS: atom_id res chain seq x y z
N MET A 1 7.18 -11.79 10.06
CA MET A 1 8.16 -10.97 10.80
C MET A 1 8.00 -9.52 10.36
N ASN A 2 7.34 -8.67 11.15
CA ASN A 2 7.13 -7.25 10.86
C ASN A 2 8.13 -6.44 11.70
N ASN A 3 9.28 -6.09 11.13
CA ASN A 3 10.29 -5.28 11.82
C ASN A 3 10.13 -3.81 11.38
N PRO A 4 9.94 -2.84 12.29
CA PRO A 4 9.84 -1.41 11.96
C PRO A 4 11.19 -0.74 11.67
N ILE A 5 12.30 -1.44 11.93
CA ILE A 5 13.65 -0.93 11.68
C ILE A 5 13.94 -1.11 10.19
N PRO A 6 14.46 -0.06 9.51
CA PRO A 6 14.79 -0.13 8.10
C PRO A 6 15.76 -1.28 7.86
N SER A 7 15.34 -2.18 6.98
CA SER A 7 16.13 -3.33 6.54
C SER A 7 16.51 -3.15 5.07
N ASN A 8 17.30 -4.08 4.53
CA ASN A 8 17.72 -4.03 3.13
C ASN A 8 16.52 -3.89 2.17
N LEU A 9 16.73 -3.26 1.00
CA LEU A 9 15.67 -2.98 0.03
C LEU A 9 14.85 -4.23 -0.34
N LYS A 10 15.49 -5.40 -0.44
CA LYS A 10 14.82 -6.69 -0.73
C LYS A 10 13.75 -7.05 0.33
N SER A 11 14.03 -6.83 1.61
CA SER A 11 13.09 -7.15 2.68
C SER A 11 11.99 -6.10 2.80
N GLU A 12 12.29 -4.82 2.59
CA GLU A 12 11.26 -3.77 2.53
C GLU A 12 10.33 -3.96 1.32
N ALA A 13 10.86 -4.33 0.15
CA ALA A 13 10.07 -4.67 -1.04
C ALA A 13 9.16 -5.89 -0.78
N LYS A 14 9.65 -6.91 -0.06
CA LYS A 14 8.84 -8.08 0.31
C LYS A 14 7.72 -7.72 1.30
N LYS A 15 7.98 -6.82 2.26
CA LYS A 15 6.93 -6.26 3.13
C LYS A 15 5.89 -5.49 2.32
N ALA A 16 6.35 -4.62 1.41
CA ALA A 16 5.47 -3.84 0.55
C ALA A 16 4.60 -4.73 -0.33
N ALA A 17 5.16 -5.77 -0.95
CA ALA A 17 4.40 -6.74 -1.73
C ALA A 17 3.30 -7.44 -0.91
N LYS A 18 3.58 -7.78 0.35
CA LYS A 18 2.57 -8.36 1.25
C LYS A 18 1.45 -7.37 1.57
N ILE A 19 1.80 -6.12 1.87
CA ILE A 19 0.83 -5.05 2.15
C ILE A 19 -0.06 -4.82 0.92
N LEU A 20 0.55 -4.69 -0.27
CA LEU A 20 -0.19 -4.47 -1.52
C LEU A 20 -1.13 -5.62 -1.83
N ARG A 21 -0.69 -6.87 -1.63
CA ARG A 21 -1.52 -8.05 -1.85
C ARG A 21 -2.76 -8.06 -0.95
N GLU A 22 -2.61 -7.65 0.32
CA GLU A 22 -3.72 -7.53 1.28
C GLU A 22 -4.74 -6.44 0.89
N PHE A 23 -4.31 -5.41 0.14
CA PHE A 23 -5.20 -4.38 -0.41
C PHE A 23 -5.84 -4.75 -1.76
N THR A 24 -5.20 -5.60 -2.56
CA THR A 24 -5.68 -5.97 -3.90
C THR A 24 -6.54 -7.24 -3.93
N GLU A 25 -6.33 -8.19 -3.02
CA GLU A 25 -7.18 -9.38 -2.89
C GLU A 25 -8.42 -9.03 -2.07
N ILE A 26 -9.59 -8.98 -2.71
CA ILE A 26 -10.88 -8.80 -2.04
C ILE A 26 -11.19 -10.10 -1.27
N THR A 27 -10.65 -10.25 -0.07
CA THR A 27 -11.09 -11.29 0.88
C THR A 27 -12.19 -10.70 1.76
N SER A 28 -13.31 -11.42 1.87
CA SER A 28 -14.55 -11.12 2.62
C SER A 28 -14.38 -10.80 4.13
N ARG A 29 -13.14 -10.63 4.62
CA ARG A 29 -12.78 -10.42 6.02
C ARG A 29 -12.28 -9.01 6.33
N ASN A 30 -12.06 -8.18 5.32
CA ASN A 30 -11.52 -6.83 5.48
C ASN A 30 -12.68 -5.82 5.46
N GLY A 31 -12.95 -5.19 6.61
CA GLY A 31 -13.96 -4.16 6.73
C GLY A 31 -13.73 -2.97 5.79
N PRO A 32 -14.72 -2.06 5.65
CA PRO A 32 -14.71 -0.96 4.68
C PRO A 32 -13.51 0.00 4.82
N ASP A 33 -12.83 0.02 5.97
CA ASP A 33 -11.60 0.81 6.21
C ASP A 33 -10.36 0.35 5.42
N LYS A 34 -10.33 -0.90 4.93
CA LYS A 34 -9.19 -1.44 4.14
C LYS A 34 -9.47 -1.52 2.64
N ILE A 35 -10.66 -1.11 2.21
CA ILE A 35 -11.03 -1.10 0.80
C ILE A 35 -10.72 0.29 0.25
N ILE A 36 -9.88 0.37 -0.78
CA ILE A 36 -9.63 1.63 -1.48
C ILE A 36 -10.96 2.12 -2.06
N PRO A 37 -11.47 3.31 -1.68
CA PRO A 37 -12.71 3.83 -2.22
C PRO A 37 -12.58 3.96 -3.74
N ALA A 38 -13.50 3.34 -4.47
CA ALA A 38 -13.48 3.37 -5.93
C ALA A 38 -13.62 4.83 -6.43
N PRO A 39 -12.81 5.27 -7.41
CA PRO A 39 -13.05 6.53 -8.09
C PRO A 39 -14.37 6.44 -8.87
N ARG A 40 -15.23 7.47 -8.77
CA ARG A 40 -16.22 7.76 -9.83
C ARG A 40 -15.45 8.44 -10.96
N PRO A 41 -15.57 7.99 -12.23
CA PRO A 41 -16.69 7.29 -12.87
C PRO A 41 -16.47 5.77 -13.04
N ARG A 42 -17.56 5.03 -13.30
CA ARG A 42 -17.65 3.55 -13.39
C ARG A 42 -16.33 2.87 -13.86
N PRO A 43 -15.68 2.05 -13.02
CA PRO A 43 -14.60 1.21 -13.48
C PRO A 43 -15.14 0.13 -14.45
N PRO A 44 -14.32 -0.33 -15.42
CA PRO A 44 -14.70 -1.46 -16.26
C PRO A 44 -14.98 -2.69 -15.37
N PRO A 45 -16.02 -3.48 -15.68
CA PRO A 45 -16.48 -4.61 -14.85
C PRO A 45 -15.45 -5.74 -14.68
N SER A 46 -14.28 -5.64 -15.31
CA SER A 46 -13.23 -6.65 -15.34
C SER A 46 -12.05 -6.39 -14.40
N LEU A 47 -11.99 -5.25 -13.69
CA LEU A 47 -10.83 -4.91 -12.85
C LEU A 47 -11.20 -4.66 -11.38
N PRO A 48 -10.49 -5.26 -10.41
CA PRO A 48 -10.69 -4.94 -9.01
C PRO A 48 -10.40 -3.45 -8.73
N PRO A 49 -11.18 -2.77 -7.86
CA PRO A 49 -11.09 -1.32 -7.63
C PRO A 49 -9.69 -0.87 -7.18
N ALA A 50 -8.98 -1.70 -6.42
CA ALA A 50 -7.60 -1.45 -6.02
C ALA A 50 -6.62 -1.45 -7.20
N ALA A 51 -6.82 -2.33 -8.18
CA ALA A 51 -5.96 -2.38 -9.36
C ALA A 51 -6.15 -1.16 -10.27
N HIS A 52 -7.36 -0.59 -10.34
CA HIS A 52 -7.60 0.64 -11.09
C HIS A 52 -6.82 1.84 -10.53
N VAL A 53 -6.79 1.99 -9.20
CA VAL A 53 -6.05 3.09 -8.55
C VAL A 53 -4.54 2.93 -8.73
N VAL A 54 -4.01 1.71 -8.58
CA VAL A 54 -2.58 1.45 -8.84
C VAL A 54 -2.23 1.65 -10.31
N ALA A 55 -3.13 1.30 -11.24
CA ALA A 55 -2.93 1.46 -12.68
C ALA A 55 -2.91 2.92 -13.14
N THR A 56 -3.62 3.82 -12.46
CA THR A 56 -3.66 5.26 -12.80
C THR A 56 -2.67 6.09 -11.97
N ALA A 57 -2.16 5.57 -10.86
CA ALA A 57 -1.27 6.31 -9.96
C ALA A 57 0.09 6.65 -10.60
N LYS A 58 0.53 7.91 -10.47
CA LYS A 58 1.85 8.40 -10.92
C LYS A 58 3.02 7.91 -10.04
N GLY A 59 2.72 7.48 -8.82
CA GLY A 59 3.65 6.87 -7.88
C GLY A 59 2.92 6.22 -6.72
N LEU A 60 3.63 5.43 -5.93
CA LEU A 60 3.09 4.64 -4.83
C LEU A 60 4.04 4.68 -3.63
N ALA A 61 3.54 5.06 -2.46
CA ALA A 61 4.28 5.00 -1.20
C ALA A 61 3.69 3.92 -0.29
N VAL A 62 4.53 2.96 0.13
CA VAL A 62 4.15 1.89 1.04
C VAL A 62 4.93 2.04 2.34
N LEU A 63 4.22 2.43 3.40
CA LEU A 63 4.80 2.75 4.70
C LEU A 63 4.34 1.76 5.77
N SER A 64 5.27 1.26 6.57
CA SER A 64 5.01 0.44 7.76
C SER A 64 5.34 1.25 9.00
N VAL A 65 4.30 1.68 9.72
CA VAL A 65 4.45 2.44 10.96
C VAL A 65 4.13 1.57 12.17
N VAL A 66 4.93 1.72 13.22
CA VAL A 66 4.66 1.16 14.55
C VAL A 66 4.34 2.31 15.49
N LYS A 67 3.24 2.14 16.22
CA LYS A 67 2.79 3.04 17.27
C LYS A 67 3.07 2.37 18.61
N ALA A 68 3.71 3.09 19.53
CA ALA A 68 3.97 2.61 20.88
C ALA A 68 3.56 3.67 21.91
N GLY A 69 2.98 3.23 23.04
CA GLY A 69 2.62 4.07 24.18
C GLY A 69 1.12 4.19 24.46
N PHE A 70 0.79 4.41 25.74
CA PHE A 70 -0.58 4.54 26.25
C PHE A 70 -0.94 5.99 26.66
N LEU A 71 -0.05 6.71 27.38
CA LEU A 71 -0.21 8.13 27.72
C LEU A 71 0.51 9.09 26.75
N VAL A 72 1.73 8.75 26.31
CA VAL A 72 2.47 9.50 25.28
C VAL A 72 2.74 8.54 24.13
N THR A 73 2.27 8.86 22.93
CA THR A 73 2.42 7.98 21.76
C THR A 73 3.60 8.41 20.90
N ALA A 74 4.56 7.52 20.71
CA ALA A 74 5.58 7.66 19.68
C ALA A 74 5.16 6.89 18.41
N ARG A 75 5.45 7.46 17.24
CA ARG A 75 5.26 6.81 15.94
C ARG A 75 6.58 6.81 15.19
N GLY A 76 6.98 5.64 14.71
CA GLY A 76 8.17 5.46 13.89
C GLY A 76 7.98 4.30 12.92
N GLY A 77 8.65 4.33 11.78
CA GLY A 77 8.45 3.33 10.75
C GLY A 77 9.41 3.43 9.59
N SER A 78 9.32 2.44 8.70
CA SER A 78 10.09 2.34 7.45
C SER A 78 9.15 2.15 6.28
N GLY A 79 9.61 2.43 5.07
CA GLY A 79 8.81 2.22 3.87
C GLY A 79 9.57 2.41 2.58
N VAL A 80 8.88 2.12 1.47
CA VAL A 80 9.39 2.27 0.10
C VAL A 80 8.50 3.20 -0.69
N VAL A 81 9.11 3.97 -1.59
CA VAL A 81 8.41 4.86 -2.52
C VAL A 81 8.83 4.49 -3.93
N LEU A 82 7.83 4.39 -4.81
CA LEU A 82 8.00 4.11 -6.23
C LEU A 82 7.35 5.26 -7.01
N ALA A 83 7.97 5.70 -8.09
CA ALA A 83 7.42 6.71 -8.99
C ALA A 83 7.52 6.23 -10.43
N ARG A 84 6.54 6.58 -11.26
CA ARG A 84 6.63 6.39 -12.71
C ARG A 84 7.54 7.45 -13.29
N LEU A 85 8.30 7.04 -14.30
CA LEU A 85 9.15 7.93 -15.05
C LEU A 85 8.28 8.95 -15.82
N PRO A 86 8.73 10.21 -16.02
CA PRO A 86 7.93 11.28 -16.63
C PRO A 86 7.44 10.98 -18.06
N ASP A 87 8.13 10.10 -18.77
CA ASP A 87 7.82 9.55 -20.09
C ASP A 87 6.82 8.38 -20.06
N GLY A 88 6.39 7.94 -18.87
CA GLY A 88 5.42 6.84 -18.70
C GLY A 88 6.00 5.46 -18.99
N SER A 89 7.31 5.35 -19.18
CA SER A 89 8.01 4.07 -19.26
C SER A 89 7.98 3.36 -17.91
N LYS A 90 8.03 2.02 -17.96
CA LYS A 90 7.86 1.12 -16.81
C LYS A 90 9.19 0.81 -16.14
#